data_AF-A0A9Q4A8V5-F1
#
_entry.id   AF-A0A9Q4A8V5-F1
#
_cell.length_a   1.000
_cell.length_b   1.000
_cell.length_c   1.000
_cell.angle_alpha   90.00
_cell.angle_beta   90.00
_cell.angle_gamma   90.00
#
_symmetry.space_group_name_H-M   'P 1'
#
loop_
_entity.id
_entity.type
_entity.pdbx_description
1 polymer ?
#
loop_
_entity_poly.entity_id
_entity_poly.type
_entity_poly.pdbx_seq_one_letter_code
_entity_poly.pdbx_strand_id
1 'polypeptide(L)'
;IAIKQLFPEARERVGLSPPFLAWLVSREHRLFHQLWHASRDKWHKLPEDKRDALRGIGWQPGPREHERDARGPHKDRNGSGEDFFYMHRHMLIQARKIQDLPSWPRFPLPQPELERDRLGFARYFDNHDGCALPPNWLAQGDEEYTQLVSDIKSHETYHTHFQVWESQYRDPRFLSKLTLGQFGSQVELELHDWLHMRWASVARDPANGQPVPMARRSDDFAERWFEPENDFLADPFSSHVNPVFWMFHGWIDDRIDDWYRAHERFHPGEVKRLEVNGVPWFAPGRWVEVSDPWLGPETHGCSTVPGQAAGTTMEMDPEVMKLALRITFAADDKLSNLLRRVPRRPWYARNLLPDRWF
;
A
#
# COMPACT_ATOMS: atom_id res chain seq x y z
N ILE A 1 -20.61 -37.06 -7.79
CA ILE A 1 -20.35 -35.68 -8.27
C ILE A 1 -19.64 -34.95 -7.14
N ALA A 2 -18.50 -34.31 -7.38
CA ALA A 2 -17.77 -33.51 -6.39
C ALA A 2 -17.77 -32.04 -6.82
N ILE A 3 -18.11 -31.13 -5.91
CA ILE A 3 -18.14 -29.68 -6.15
C ILE A 3 -17.13 -29.04 -5.21
N LYS A 4 -16.17 -28.29 -5.75
CA LYS A 4 -15.18 -27.56 -4.95
C LYS A 4 -15.89 -26.42 -4.21
N GLN A 5 -15.70 -26.35 -2.89
CA GLN A 5 -16.21 -25.24 -2.10
C GLN A 5 -15.47 -23.94 -2.47
N LEU A 6 -16.18 -22.82 -2.43
CA LEU A 6 -15.57 -21.51 -2.64
C LEU A 6 -14.62 -21.21 -1.50
N PHE A 7 -13.46 -20.62 -1.83
CA PHE A 7 -12.54 -20.11 -0.83
C PHE A 7 -13.11 -18.80 -0.27
N PRO A 8 -13.38 -18.71 1.04
CA PRO A 8 -14.01 -17.52 1.62
C PRO A 8 -13.10 -16.29 1.57
N GLU A 9 -13.67 -15.14 1.25
CA GLU A 9 -12.90 -13.89 1.16
C GLU A 9 -12.67 -13.27 2.55
N ALA A 10 -11.62 -12.46 2.71
CA ALA A 10 -11.25 -11.92 4.02
C ALA A 10 -12.39 -11.13 4.70
N ARG A 11 -13.16 -10.35 3.92
CA ARG A 11 -14.33 -9.60 4.42
C ARG A 11 -15.46 -10.49 4.96
N GLU A 12 -15.51 -11.76 4.56
CA GLU A 12 -16.51 -12.73 5.04
C GLU A 12 -16.11 -13.40 6.36
N ARG A 13 -14.89 -13.11 6.84
CA ARG A 13 -14.28 -13.72 8.03
C ARG A 13 -13.89 -12.69 9.08
N VAL A 14 -13.50 -11.50 8.63
CA VAL A 14 -13.15 -10.36 9.48
C VAL A 14 -14.14 -9.24 9.21
N GLY A 15 -15.09 -9.07 10.13
CA GLY A 15 -16.13 -8.07 10.01
C GLY A 15 -15.59 -6.64 10.14
N LEU A 16 -15.95 -5.79 9.19
CA LEU A 16 -15.78 -4.34 9.30
C LEU A 16 -17.10 -3.74 9.78
N SER A 17 -17.04 -2.96 10.86
CA SER A 17 -18.19 -2.27 11.41
C SER A 17 -18.76 -1.30 10.36
N PRO A 18 -20.10 -1.06 10.33
CA PRO A 18 -20.70 -0.18 9.34
C PRO A 18 -20.09 1.23 9.28
N PRO A 19 -19.76 1.90 10.40
CA PRO A 19 -19.10 3.21 10.35
C PRO A 19 -17.70 3.15 9.73
N PHE A 20 -16.94 2.09 10.04
CA PHE A 20 -15.61 1.91 9.48
C PHE A 20 -15.68 1.64 7.98
N LEU A 21 -16.51 0.70 7.56
CA LEU A 21 -16.70 0.41 6.13
C LEU A 21 -17.15 1.65 5.35
N ALA A 22 -18.09 2.44 5.88
CA ALA A 22 -18.57 3.67 5.25
C ALA A 22 -17.45 4.70 5.03
N TRP A 23 -16.52 4.84 5.98
CA TRP A 23 -15.35 5.69 5.82
C TRP A 23 -14.43 5.17 4.70
N LEU A 24 -14.13 3.86 4.71
CA LEU A 24 -13.21 3.23 3.76
C LEU A 24 -13.70 3.29 2.32
N VAL A 25 -15.00 3.07 2.10
CA VAL A 25 -15.59 3.03 0.74
C VAL A 25 -15.97 4.40 0.22
N SER A 26 -15.85 5.45 1.05
CA SER A 26 -16.10 6.83 0.63
C SER A 26 -15.25 7.18 -0.59
N ARG A 27 -15.85 7.96 -1.51
CA ARG A 27 -15.16 8.37 -2.73
C ARG A 27 -13.87 9.11 -2.42
N GLU A 28 -13.95 10.01 -1.44
CA GLU A 28 -12.82 10.81 -0.98
C GLU A 28 -11.66 9.92 -0.54
N HIS A 29 -11.90 8.95 0.34
CA HIS A 29 -10.83 8.11 0.87
C HIS A 29 -10.23 7.17 -0.19
N ARG A 30 -11.05 6.56 -1.06
CA ARG A 30 -10.56 5.72 -2.17
C ARG A 30 -9.69 6.50 -3.16
N LEU A 31 -10.12 7.71 -3.53
CA LEU A 31 -9.39 8.56 -4.46
C LEU A 31 -8.14 9.13 -3.81
N PHE A 32 -8.21 9.54 -2.55
CA PHE A 32 -7.06 10.02 -1.76
C PHE A 32 -5.95 8.97 -1.75
N HIS A 33 -6.27 7.74 -1.35
CA HIS A 33 -5.28 6.68 -1.22
C HIS A 33 -4.66 6.32 -2.57
N GLN A 34 -5.49 6.21 -3.63
CA GLN A 34 -4.99 5.99 -4.99
C GLN A 34 -4.07 7.12 -5.46
N LEU A 35 -4.47 8.38 -5.27
CA LEU A 35 -3.74 9.54 -5.77
C LEU A 35 -2.47 9.81 -4.97
N TRP A 36 -2.49 9.60 -3.66
CA TRP A 36 -1.32 9.69 -2.80
C TRP A 36 -0.21 8.75 -3.29
N HIS A 37 -0.55 7.48 -3.56
CA HIS A 37 0.40 6.54 -4.16
C HIS A 37 0.79 6.95 -5.59
N ALA A 38 -0.19 7.33 -6.41
CA ALA A 38 0.07 7.64 -7.82
C ALA A 38 1.00 8.82 -8.02
N SER A 39 0.84 9.89 -7.23
CA SER A 39 1.68 11.08 -7.30
C SER A 39 3.14 10.74 -6.98
N ARG A 40 3.39 10.07 -5.85
CA ARG A 40 4.75 9.66 -5.42
C ARG A 40 5.41 8.68 -6.39
N ASP A 41 4.68 7.66 -6.82
CA ASP A 41 5.23 6.57 -7.64
C ASP A 41 5.55 7.02 -9.07
N LYS A 42 4.76 7.95 -9.62
CA LYS A 42 4.90 8.39 -11.01
C LYS A 42 5.74 9.65 -11.15
N TRP A 43 5.94 10.46 -10.11
CA TRP A 43 6.60 11.77 -10.18
C TRP A 43 7.89 11.78 -11.01
N HIS A 44 8.79 10.84 -10.75
CA HIS A 44 10.09 10.73 -11.44
C HIS A 44 9.98 10.48 -12.96
N LYS A 45 8.83 10.02 -13.46
CA LYS A 45 8.54 9.76 -14.88
C LYS A 45 7.60 10.79 -15.50
N LEU A 46 6.98 11.66 -14.69
CA LEU A 46 6.08 12.68 -15.21
C LEU A 46 6.89 13.78 -15.93
N PRO A 47 6.48 14.19 -17.14
CA PRO A 47 6.99 15.41 -17.77
C PRO A 47 6.62 16.66 -16.95
N GLU A 48 7.37 17.75 -17.15
CA GLU A 48 7.27 18.96 -16.33
C GLU A 48 5.89 19.63 -16.39
N ASP A 49 5.24 19.66 -17.56
CA ASP A 49 3.88 20.21 -17.71
C ASP A 49 2.85 19.49 -16.82
N LYS A 50 3.01 18.19 -16.63
CA LYS A 50 2.17 17.40 -15.72
C LYS A 50 2.53 17.63 -14.26
N ARG A 51 3.81 17.79 -13.93
CA ARG A 51 4.24 18.15 -12.58
C ARG A 51 3.69 19.51 -12.18
N ASP A 52 3.76 20.49 -13.08
CA ASP A 52 3.18 21.82 -12.89
C ASP A 52 1.66 21.77 -12.73
N ALA A 53 0.99 20.93 -13.51
CA ALA A 53 -0.45 20.71 -13.33
C ALA A 53 -0.80 20.11 -11.96
N LEU A 54 -0.02 19.14 -11.47
CA LEU A 54 -0.19 18.57 -10.12
C LEU A 54 0.15 19.57 -9.01
N ARG A 55 1.21 20.39 -9.17
CA ARG A 55 1.53 21.50 -8.27
C ARG A 55 0.39 22.53 -8.22
N GLY A 56 -0.20 22.85 -9.38
CA GLY A 56 -1.30 23.80 -9.49
C GLY A 56 -2.58 23.39 -8.76
N ILE A 57 -2.75 22.09 -8.49
CA ILE A 57 -3.88 21.54 -7.71
C ILE A 57 -3.44 21.04 -6.32
N GLY A 58 -2.21 21.34 -5.89
CA GLY A 58 -1.70 20.99 -4.56
C GLY A 58 -1.45 19.50 -4.31
N TRP A 59 -1.29 18.69 -5.36
CA TRP A 59 -1.12 17.24 -5.28
C TRP A 59 0.30 16.75 -5.63
N GLN A 60 1.27 17.65 -5.65
CA GLN A 60 2.68 17.27 -5.76
C GLN A 60 3.14 16.50 -4.49
N PRO A 61 4.01 15.48 -4.61
CA PRO A 61 4.39 14.64 -3.48
C PRO A 61 5.42 15.36 -2.59
N GLY A 62 4.98 15.90 -1.46
CA GLY A 62 5.82 16.65 -0.53
C GLY A 62 5.90 18.16 -0.86
N PRO A 63 6.94 18.84 -0.37
CA PRO A 63 7.12 20.27 -0.53
C PRO A 63 7.27 20.67 -2.00
N ARG A 64 6.62 21.77 -2.36
CA ARG A 64 6.70 22.33 -3.71
C ARG A 64 8.15 22.67 -4.08
N GLU A 65 8.54 22.35 -5.31
CA GLU A 65 9.90 22.47 -5.86
C GLU A 65 10.96 21.57 -5.18
N HIS A 66 10.59 20.81 -4.15
CA HIS A 66 11.44 19.85 -3.43
C HIS A 66 10.67 18.54 -3.25
N GLU A 67 9.95 18.13 -4.29
CA GLU A 67 9.08 16.97 -4.25
C GLU A 67 9.86 15.66 -4.03
N ARG A 68 9.24 14.73 -3.31
CA ARG A 68 9.83 13.46 -2.87
C ARG A 68 9.22 12.31 -3.64
N ASP A 69 9.79 11.98 -4.80
CA ASP A 69 9.39 10.80 -5.56
C ASP A 69 9.77 9.50 -4.85
N ALA A 70 8.90 8.49 -4.92
CA ALA A 70 9.10 7.23 -4.18
C ALA A 70 9.81 6.14 -4.99
N ARG A 71 10.04 6.36 -6.30
CA ARG A 71 10.52 5.31 -7.22
C ARG A 71 11.63 5.77 -8.17
N GLY A 72 12.10 7.00 -8.06
CA GLY A 72 13.23 7.49 -8.84
C GLY A 72 14.60 7.14 -8.24
N PRO A 73 15.68 7.70 -8.81
CA PRO A 73 17.05 7.33 -8.46
C PRO A 73 17.45 7.59 -7.00
N HIS A 74 16.81 8.56 -6.35
CA HIS A 74 17.16 9.02 -4.99
C HIS A 74 16.09 8.71 -3.94
N LYS A 75 15.16 7.79 -4.25
CA LYS A 75 14.05 7.37 -3.38
C LYS A 75 14.47 6.90 -1.97
N ASP A 76 15.72 6.45 -1.80
CA ASP A 76 16.28 6.01 -0.52
C ASP A 76 16.85 7.16 0.31
N ARG A 77 16.91 8.40 -0.20
CA ARG A 77 17.63 9.53 0.44
C ARG A 77 16.92 10.87 0.33
N ASN A 78 15.70 10.90 -0.20
CA ASN A 78 14.94 12.13 -0.39
C ASN A 78 13.81 12.31 0.65
N GLY A 79 13.70 11.41 1.65
CA GLY A 79 12.65 11.44 2.67
C GLY A 79 11.33 10.78 2.26
N SER A 80 11.20 10.22 1.04
CA SER A 80 9.93 9.62 0.59
C SER A 80 9.50 8.41 1.44
N GLY A 81 10.45 7.68 2.03
CA GLY A 81 10.14 6.57 2.94
C GLY A 81 9.49 7.02 4.25
N GLU A 82 9.80 8.24 4.71
CA GLU A 82 9.14 8.82 5.89
C GLU A 82 7.69 9.18 5.58
N ASP A 83 7.41 9.72 4.38
CA ASP A 83 6.04 9.95 3.90
C ASP A 83 5.22 8.65 3.92
N PHE A 84 5.81 7.54 3.46
CA PHE A 84 5.18 6.22 3.47
C PHE A 84 4.80 5.77 4.87
N PHE A 85 5.76 5.73 5.79
CA PHE A 85 5.46 5.29 7.16
C PHE A 85 4.48 6.23 7.86
N TYR A 86 4.65 7.53 7.71
CA TYR A 86 3.83 8.52 8.39
C TYR A 86 2.37 8.48 7.92
N MET A 87 2.14 8.41 6.59
CA MET A 87 0.77 8.36 6.06
C MET A 87 0.03 7.12 6.57
N HIS A 88 0.66 5.95 6.53
CA HIS A 88 0.03 4.71 6.99
C HIS A 88 -0.17 4.69 8.51
N ARG A 89 0.78 5.23 9.31
CA ARG A 89 0.60 5.42 10.75
C ARG A 89 -0.58 6.35 11.06
N HIS A 90 -0.65 7.48 10.36
CA HIS A 90 -1.78 8.42 10.50
C HIS A 90 -3.10 7.71 10.20
N MET A 91 -3.15 6.97 9.08
CA MET A 91 -4.34 6.22 8.67
C MET A 91 -4.73 5.13 9.69
N LEU A 92 -3.76 4.39 10.24
CA LEU A 92 -3.98 3.41 11.31
C LEU A 92 -4.54 4.06 12.58
N ILE A 93 -4.00 5.21 13.00
CA ILE A 93 -4.50 5.93 14.17
C ILE A 93 -5.96 6.35 13.98
N GLN A 94 -6.33 6.89 12.81
CA GLN A 94 -7.72 7.26 12.55
C GLN A 94 -8.63 6.02 12.47
N ALA A 95 -8.19 4.96 11.79
CA ALA A 95 -8.93 3.71 11.68
C ALA A 95 -9.20 3.07 13.06
N ARG A 96 -8.16 3.01 13.92
CA ARG A 96 -8.22 2.43 15.27
C ARG A 96 -9.10 3.21 16.25
N LYS A 97 -9.44 4.47 15.96
CA LYS A 97 -10.47 5.22 16.71
C LYS A 97 -11.88 4.73 16.43
N ILE A 98 -12.11 4.12 15.26
CA ILE A 98 -13.44 3.66 14.81
C ILE A 98 -13.63 2.18 15.17
N GLN A 99 -12.61 1.36 14.94
CA GLN A 99 -12.66 -0.08 15.14
C GLN A 99 -11.32 -0.62 15.66
N ASP A 100 -11.35 -1.62 16.54
CA ASP A 100 -10.14 -2.33 16.95
C ASP A 100 -9.54 -3.11 15.75
N LEU A 101 -8.27 -2.83 15.47
CA LEU A 101 -7.53 -3.34 14.31
C LEU A 101 -6.14 -3.78 14.77
N PRO A 102 -6.04 -4.98 15.38
CA PRO A 102 -4.78 -5.49 15.87
C PRO A 102 -3.80 -5.73 14.72
N SER A 103 -2.56 -5.30 14.92
CA SER A 103 -1.44 -5.65 14.03
C SER A 103 -1.23 -7.17 14.04
N TRP A 104 -0.72 -7.72 12.93
CA TRP A 104 -0.15 -9.06 13.01
C TRP A 104 1.06 -9.08 13.94
N PRO A 105 1.16 -10.04 14.88
CA PRO A 105 2.37 -10.22 15.67
C PRO A 105 3.46 -10.97 14.89
N ARG A 106 3.08 -11.66 13.80
CA ARG A 106 3.96 -12.38 12.88
C ARG A 106 3.24 -12.63 11.56
N PHE A 107 3.97 -12.89 10.48
CA PHE A 107 3.31 -13.25 9.22
C PHE A 107 2.61 -14.62 9.34
N PRO A 108 1.37 -14.77 8.81
CA PRO A 108 0.70 -16.06 8.78
C PRO A 108 1.55 -17.12 8.08
N LEU A 109 1.63 -18.29 8.71
CA LEU A 109 2.38 -19.42 8.16
C LEU A 109 1.71 -19.94 6.87
N PRO A 110 2.48 -20.56 5.95
CA PRO A 110 1.92 -21.25 4.80
C PRO A 110 0.93 -22.35 5.19
N GLN A 111 0.17 -22.80 4.20
CA GLN A 111 -0.80 -23.89 4.35
C GLN A 111 -0.13 -25.13 5.00
N PRO A 112 -0.74 -25.75 6.03
CA PRO A 112 -0.22 -26.99 6.58
C PRO A 112 -0.37 -28.15 5.59
N GLU A 113 0.56 -29.11 5.62
CA GLU A 113 0.47 -30.35 4.84
C GLU A 113 -0.71 -31.21 5.34
N LEU A 114 -1.50 -31.77 4.41
CA LEU A 114 -2.70 -32.57 4.72
C LEU A 114 -2.36 -33.80 5.58
N GLU A 115 -1.21 -34.42 5.29
CA GLU A 115 -0.69 -35.62 5.94
C GLU A 115 -0.24 -35.34 7.38
N ARG A 116 0.15 -34.09 7.69
CA ARG A 116 0.65 -33.71 9.02
C ARG A 116 -0.45 -33.13 9.90
N ASP A 117 -1.35 -32.32 9.33
CA ASP A 117 -2.46 -31.71 10.06
C ASP A 117 -3.71 -31.58 9.19
N ARG A 118 -4.50 -32.66 9.17
CA ARG A 118 -5.75 -32.70 8.41
C ARG A 118 -6.76 -31.63 8.83
N LEU A 119 -6.84 -31.31 10.12
CA LEU A 119 -7.79 -30.33 10.65
C LEU A 119 -7.33 -28.90 10.34
N GLY A 120 -6.03 -28.62 10.49
CA GLY A 120 -5.43 -27.36 10.07
C GLY A 120 -5.58 -27.12 8.58
N PHE A 121 -5.34 -28.14 7.74
CA PHE A 121 -5.55 -28.07 6.30
C PHE A 121 -7.00 -27.68 5.97
N ALA A 122 -7.98 -28.35 6.57
CA ALA A 122 -9.39 -28.03 6.32
C ALA A 122 -9.76 -26.59 6.76
N ARG A 123 -9.30 -26.16 7.95
CA ARG A 123 -9.51 -24.78 8.44
C ARG A 123 -8.85 -23.72 7.56
N TYR A 124 -7.71 -24.03 6.96
CA TYR A 124 -7.01 -23.12 6.05
C TYR A 124 -7.85 -22.81 4.82
N PHE A 125 -8.50 -23.82 4.21
CA PHE A 125 -9.39 -23.60 3.06
C PHE A 125 -10.73 -22.95 3.41
N ASP A 126 -11.12 -22.93 4.69
CA ASP A 126 -12.23 -22.13 5.20
C ASP A 126 -11.83 -20.67 5.50
N ASN A 127 -10.54 -20.32 5.33
CA ASN A 127 -10.00 -19.00 5.64
C ASN A 127 -10.45 -18.50 7.03
N HIS A 128 -10.43 -19.39 8.03
CA HIS A 128 -11.18 -19.22 9.27
C HIS A 128 -10.93 -17.89 10.01
N ASP A 129 -9.71 -17.35 9.93
CA ASP A 129 -9.29 -16.08 10.55
C ASP A 129 -9.13 -14.92 9.55
N GLY A 130 -9.51 -15.14 8.27
CA GLY A 130 -9.33 -14.16 7.19
C GLY A 130 -7.90 -14.02 6.69
N CYS A 131 -6.94 -14.77 7.24
CA CYS A 131 -5.50 -14.61 7.00
C CYS A 131 -4.89 -15.72 6.14
N ALA A 132 -5.68 -16.70 5.68
CA ALA A 132 -5.19 -17.73 4.78
C ALA A 132 -4.93 -17.15 3.38
N LEU A 133 -3.93 -17.68 2.66
CA LEU A 133 -3.60 -17.19 1.32
C LEU A 133 -4.71 -17.55 0.33
N PRO A 134 -5.31 -16.56 -0.36
CA PRO A 134 -6.27 -16.87 -1.41
C PRO A 134 -5.60 -17.63 -2.55
N PRO A 135 -6.31 -18.58 -3.20
CA PRO A 135 -5.79 -19.32 -4.34
C PRO A 135 -5.29 -18.42 -5.48
N ASN A 136 -4.29 -18.91 -6.22
CA ASN A 136 -3.79 -18.25 -7.42
C ASN A 136 -4.87 -18.12 -8.49
N TRP A 137 -4.69 -17.18 -9.41
CA TRP A 137 -5.53 -17.01 -10.59
C TRP A 137 -4.68 -16.96 -11.86
N LEU A 138 -5.33 -17.21 -13.00
CA LEU A 138 -4.72 -17.10 -14.31
C LEU A 138 -5.02 -15.72 -14.90
N ALA A 139 -3.99 -15.03 -15.38
CA ALA A 139 -4.13 -13.81 -16.14
C ALA A 139 -4.04 -14.14 -17.63
N GLN A 140 -5.21 -14.24 -18.28
CA GLN A 140 -5.28 -14.60 -19.70
C GLN A 140 -4.48 -13.61 -20.55
N GLY A 141 -3.51 -14.12 -21.31
CA GLY A 141 -2.62 -13.33 -22.16
C GLY A 141 -1.41 -12.71 -21.45
N ASP A 142 -1.16 -13.05 -20.18
CA ASP A 142 0.02 -12.64 -19.41
C ASP A 142 0.53 -13.80 -18.54
N GLU A 143 1.23 -14.74 -19.17
CA GLU A 143 1.82 -15.92 -18.50
C GLU A 143 2.86 -15.53 -17.45
N GLU A 144 3.65 -14.48 -17.73
CA GLU A 144 4.64 -13.96 -16.79
C GLU A 144 3.98 -13.44 -15.51
N TYR A 145 2.88 -12.67 -15.62
CA TYR A 145 2.13 -12.24 -14.44
C TYR A 145 1.47 -13.41 -13.71
N THR A 146 0.95 -14.39 -14.45
CA THR A 146 0.39 -15.62 -13.86
C THR A 146 1.44 -16.35 -13.03
N GLN A 147 2.66 -16.51 -13.57
CA GLN A 147 3.78 -17.14 -12.89
C GLN A 147 4.19 -16.33 -11.66
N LEU A 148 4.35 -15.02 -11.79
CA LEU A 148 4.70 -14.12 -10.70
C LEU A 148 3.71 -14.18 -9.52
N VAL A 149 2.40 -14.18 -9.79
CA VAL A 149 1.38 -14.34 -8.73
C VAL A 149 1.53 -15.69 -8.05
N SER A 150 1.79 -16.75 -8.82
CA SER A 150 2.01 -18.09 -8.29
C SER A 150 3.24 -18.16 -7.40
N ASP A 151 4.35 -17.56 -7.83
CA ASP A 151 5.61 -17.57 -7.10
C ASP A 151 5.50 -16.80 -5.79
N ILE A 152 4.89 -15.61 -5.80
CA ILE A 152 4.70 -14.77 -4.60
C ILE A 152 3.87 -15.49 -3.54
N LYS A 153 2.91 -16.31 -3.95
CA LYS A 153 2.01 -17.08 -3.05
C LYS A 153 2.59 -18.44 -2.65
N SER A 154 3.74 -18.83 -3.18
CA SER A 154 4.35 -20.13 -2.88
C SER A 154 4.82 -20.24 -1.41
N HIS A 155 4.99 -21.48 -0.95
CA HIS A 155 5.58 -21.78 0.35
C HIS A 155 7.07 -21.42 0.39
N GLU A 156 7.78 -21.66 -0.71
CA GLU A 156 9.21 -21.34 -0.84
C GLU A 156 9.45 -19.84 -0.67
N THR A 157 8.65 -19.01 -1.32
CA THR A 157 8.74 -17.55 -1.19
C THR A 157 8.51 -17.07 0.23
N TYR A 158 7.65 -17.74 1.01
CA TYR A 158 7.51 -17.42 2.43
C TYR A 158 8.82 -17.58 3.18
N HIS A 159 9.48 -18.73 3.02
CA HIS A 159 10.70 -19.06 3.75
C HIS A 159 11.93 -18.28 3.25
N THR A 160 11.98 -17.97 1.97
CA THR A 160 13.12 -17.28 1.34
C THR A 160 13.03 -15.76 1.44
N HIS A 161 11.82 -15.19 1.50
CA HIS A 161 11.62 -13.73 1.50
C HIS A 161 10.87 -13.25 2.73
N PHE A 162 9.61 -13.65 2.93
CA PHE A 162 8.77 -13.11 4.03
C PHE A 162 9.36 -13.36 5.41
N GLN A 163 9.90 -14.55 5.66
CA GLN A 163 10.57 -14.89 6.91
C GLN A 163 11.90 -14.12 7.09
N VAL A 164 12.60 -13.82 5.99
CA VAL A 164 13.83 -13.01 6.00
C VAL A 164 13.50 -11.57 6.34
N TRP A 165 12.52 -10.95 5.67
CA TRP A 165 12.05 -9.60 6.00
C TRP A 165 11.51 -9.51 7.43
N GLU A 166 10.76 -10.51 7.88
CA GLU A 166 10.26 -10.55 9.26
C GLU A 166 11.40 -10.56 10.28
N SER A 167 12.49 -11.29 10.00
CA SER A 167 13.68 -11.30 10.84
C SER A 167 14.47 -9.99 10.75
N GLN A 168 14.76 -9.50 9.55
CA GLN A 168 15.60 -8.33 9.33
C GLN A 168 14.97 -7.07 9.93
N TYR A 169 13.67 -6.87 9.72
CA TYR A 169 12.96 -5.68 10.21
C TYR A 169 12.63 -5.74 11.72
N ARG A 170 13.18 -6.74 12.43
CA ARG A 170 13.20 -6.83 13.89
C ARG A 170 14.61 -6.90 14.47
N ASP A 171 15.64 -6.99 13.63
CA ASP A 171 17.03 -7.06 14.08
C ASP A 171 17.57 -5.64 14.37
N PRO A 172 17.90 -5.32 15.64
CA PRO A 172 18.43 -4.02 15.99
C PRO A 172 19.76 -3.67 15.27
N ARG A 173 20.57 -4.67 14.92
CA ARG A 173 21.84 -4.44 14.20
C ARG A 173 21.62 -4.09 12.74
N PHE A 174 20.54 -4.60 12.14
CA PHE A 174 20.15 -4.25 10.79
C PHE A 174 19.53 -2.85 10.79
N LEU A 175 18.50 -2.65 11.62
CA LEU A 175 17.71 -1.41 11.66
C LEU A 175 18.53 -0.18 12.04
N SER A 176 19.48 -0.29 12.97
CA SER A 176 20.32 0.84 13.40
C SER A 176 21.20 1.44 12.30
N LYS A 177 21.31 0.79 11.13
CA LYS A 177 22.12 1.28 10.01
C LYS A 177 21.33 2.13 9.03
N LEU A 178 20.01 2.19 9.18
CA LEU A 178 19.11 2.84 8.23
C LEU A 178 18.57 4.12 8.85
N THR A 179 18.53 5.20 8.07
CA THR A 179 17.66 6.33 8.40
C THR A 179 16.19 5.91 8.27
N LEU A 180 15.27 6.71 8.80
CA LEU A 180 13.84 6.43 8.72
C LEU A 180 13.36 6.48 7.25
N GLY A 181 13.90 7.41 6.45
CA GLY A 181 13.64 7.47 5.01
C GLY A 181 14.14 6.23 4.25
N GLN A 182 15.35 5.76 4.56
CA GLN A 182 15.89 4.53 3.96
C GLN A 182 15.05 3.32 4.33
N PHE A 183 14.69 3.17 5.61
CA PHE A 183 13.90 2.05 6.08
C PHE A 183 12.51 2.04 5.43
N GLY A 184 11.85 3.20 5.35
CA GLY A 184 10.53 3.31 4.73
C GLY A 184 10.55 3.01 3.23
N SER A 185 11.54 3.52 2.50
CA SER A 185 11.71 3.22 1.08
C SER A 185 11.98 1.74 0.84
N GLN A 186 12.82 1.12 1.67
CA GLN A 186 13.12 -0.31 1.57
C GLN A 186 11.87 -1.17 1.83
N VAL A 187 11.13 -0.89 2.90
CA VAL A 187 9.90 -1.62 3.22
C VAL A 187 8.84 -1.47 2.12
N GLU A 188 8.64 -0.25 1.61
CA GLU A 188 7.66 0.03 0.54
C GLU A 188 7.98 -0.75 -0.75
N LEU A 189 9.26 -0.84 -1.12
CA LEU A 189 9.66 -1.37 -2.43
C LEU A 189 10.00 -2.85 -2.42
N GLU A 190 10.38 -3.42 -1.28
CA GLU A 190 10.75 -4.83 -1.16
C GLU A 190 9.59 -5.68 -0.60
N LEU A 191 8.94 -5.22 0.47
CA LEU A 191 7.97 -6.03 1.22
C LEU A 191 6.51 -5.64 0.95
N HIS A 192 6.19 -4.35 0.95
CA HIS A 192 4.82 -3.85 0.93
C HIS A 192 4.03 -4.32 -0.30
N ASP A 193 4.57 -4.10 -1.50
CA ASP A 193 3.91 -4.52 -2.75
C ASP A 193 3.66 -6.05 -2.77
N TRP A 194 4.58 -6.83 -2.17
CA TRP A 194 4.47 -8.29 -2.05
C TRP A 194 3.42 -8.71 -1.03
N LEU A 195 3.26 -8.01 0.10
CA LEU A 195 2.19 -8.27 1.07
C LEU A 195 0.81 -8.12 0.42
N HIS A 196 0.62 -7.02 -0.33
CA HIS A 196 -0.61 -6.77 -1.07
C HIS A 196 -0.91 -7.88 -2.07
N MET A 197 0.07 -8.28 -2.90
CA MET A 197 -0.12 -9.33 -3.91
C MET A 197 -0.30 -10.73 -3.32
N ARG A 198 0.43 -11.05 -2.24
CA ARG A 198 0.40 -12.37 -1.60
C ARG A 198 -0.95 -12.68 -0.98
N TRP A 199 -1.59 -11.69 -0.34
CA TRP A 199 -2.92 -11.86 0.26
C TRP A 199 -4.08 -11.40 -0.61
N ALA A 200 -3.83 -10.85 -1.80
CA ALA A 200 -4.92 -10.54 -2.74
C ALA A 200 -5.67 -11.80 -3.17
N SER A 201 -7.01 -11.74 -3.15
CA SER A 201 -7.87 -12.58 -3.97
C SER A 201 -7.93 -12.01 -5.39
N VAL A 202 -8.44 -12.78 -6.36
CA VAL A 202 -8.68 -12.25 -7.70
C VAL A 202 -9.65 -11.06 -7.62
N ALA A 203 -9.34 -9.95 -8.30
CA ALA A 203 -10.25 -8.82 -8.36
C ALA A 203 -11.59 -9.24 -8.98
N ARG A 204 -12.69 -8.63 -8.57
CA ARG A 204 -14.04 -8.91 -9.09
C ARG A 204 -14.72 -7.62 -9.51
N ASP A 205 -15.56 -7.70 -10.54
CA ASP A 205 -16.45 -6.58 -10.88
C ASP A 205 -17.53 -6.48 -9.79
N PRO A 206 -17.66 -5.35 -9.08
CA PRO A 206 -18.59 -5.22 -7.97
C PRO A 206 -20.06 -5.36 -8.38
N ALA A 207 -20.40 -5.08 -9.65
CA ALA A 207 -21.78 -5.15 -10.11
C ALA A 207 -22.31 -6.59 -10.27
N ASN A 208 -21.42 -7.58 -10.41
CA ASN A 208 -21.84 -8.96 -10.70
C ASN A 208 -20.93 -10.06 -10.13
N GLY A 209 -19.83 -9.70 -9.44
CA GLY A 209 -18.89 -10.63 -8.83
C GLY A 209 -17.99 -11.39 -9.81
N GLN A 210 -18.04 -11.10 -11.10
CA GLN A 210 -17.22 -11.79 -12.11
C GLN A 210 -15.73 -11.50 -11.90
N PRO A 211 -14.84 -12.51 -11.98
CA PRO A 211 -13.40 -12.28 -11.87
C PRO A 211 -12.88 -11.36 -12.97
N VAL A 212 -12.05 -10.38 -12.59
CA VAL A 212 -11.35 -9.45 -13.47
C VAL A 212 -9.84 -9.51 -13.16
N PRO A 213 -9.10 -10.52 -13.65
CA PRO A 213 -7.69 -10.75 -13.27
C PRO A 213 -6.73 -9.56 -13.44
N MET A 214 -7.05 -8.64 -14.36
CA MET A 214 -6.26 -7.42 -14.64
C MET A 214 -6.76 -6.18 -13.88
N ALA A 215 -7.72 -6.37 -12.98
CA ALA A 215 -8.36 -5.35 -12.15
C ALA A 215 -8.99 -4.17 -12.91
N ARG A 216 -9.43 -3.16 -12.16
CA ARG A 216 -9.96 -1.88 -12.64
C ARG A 216 -8.89 -1.02 -13.32
N ARG A 217 -9.26 -0.20 -14.31
CA ARG A 217 -8.31 0.76 -14.90
C ARG A 217 -8.09 1.89 -13.90
N SER A 218 -6.85 2.37 -13.77
CA SER A 218 -6.55 3.43 -12.80
C SER A 218 -7.30 4.74 -13.06
N ASP A 219 -7.82 4.95 -14.28
CA ASP A 219 -8.64 6.09 -14.71
C ASP A 219 -10.15 5.78 -14.83
N ASP A 220 -10.60 4.55 -14.52
CA ASP A 220 -12.02 4.17 -14.54
C ASP A 220 -12.67 4.46 -13.19
N PHE A 221 -13.45 5.54 -13.14
CA PHE A 221 -14.19 5.99 -11.94
C PHE A 221 -15.68 5.71 -12.02
N ALA A 222 -16.10 4.67 -12.74
CA ALA A 222 -17.49 4.27 -12.75
C ALA A 222 -17.97 3.90 -11.33
N GLU A 223 -19.23 4.24 -11.04
CA GLU A 223 -19.87 4.12 -9.71
C GLU A 223 -19.67 2.76 -9.06
N ARG A 224 -19.84 1.68 -9.82
CA ARG A 224 -19.69 0.30 -9.33
C ARG A 224 -18.36 0.06 -8.61
N TRP A 225 -17.28 0.73 -8.99
CA TRP A 225 -15.98 0.52 -8.36
C TRP A 225 -15.89 1.09 -6.94
N PHE A 226 -16.78 2.00 -6.56
CA PHE A 226 -16.81 2.57 -5.21
C PHE A 226 -17.53 1.67 -4.20
N GLU A 227 -18.28 0.67 -4.67
CA GLU A 227 -19.04 -0.28 -3.85
C GLU A 227 -18.14 -1.08 -2.89
N PRO A 228 -18.65 -1.51 -1.73
CA PRO A 228 -17.88 -2.21 -0.70
C PRO A 228 -17.30 -3.55 -1.17
N GLU A 229 -17.89 -4.19 -2.17
CA GLU A 229 -17.38 -5.42 -2.78
C GLU A 229 -16.04 -5.22 -3.52
N ASN A 230 -15.67 -3.97 -3.82
CA ASN A 230 -14.34 -3.65 -4.32
C ASN A 230 -13.35 -3.42 -3.17
N ASP A 231 -12.79 -4.52 -2.67
CA ASP A 231 -11.76 -4.59 -1.63
C ASP A 231 -10.45 -5.23 -2.14
N PHE A 232 -10.18 -5.12 -3.44
CA PHE A 232 -9.04 -5.76 -4.07
C PHE A 232 -7.72 -5.18 -3.54
N LEU A 233 -6.91 -6.03 -2.89
CA LEU A 233 -5.66 -5.65 -2.26
C LEU A 233 -4.62 -5.10 -3.25
N ALA A 234 -4.64 -5.49 -4.53
CA ALA A 234 -3.60 -5.08 -5.46
C ALA A 234 -3.84 -3.72 -6.16
N ASP A 235 -4.80 -2.91 -5.70
CA ASP A 235 -5.07 -1.53 -6.18
C ASP A 235 -5.27 -0.61 -4.95
N PRO A 236 -4.48 0.48 -4.77
CA PRO A 236 -4.65 1.41 -3.65
C PRO A 236 -6.04 2.09 -3.63
N PHE A 237 -6.78 2.09 -4.74
CA PHE A 237 -8.17 2.54 -4.74
C PHE A 237 -9.11 1.67 -3.88
N SER A 238 -8.72 0.42 -3.60
CA SER A 238 -9.54 -0.55 -2.87
C SER A 238 -8.83 -1.30 -1.77
N SER A 239 -7.49 -1.28 -1.72
CA SER A 239 -6.74 -2.15 -0.82
C SER A 239 -7.05 -1.91 0.65
N HIS A 240 -7.26 -0.65 1.04
CA HIS A 240 -7.60 -0.26 2.42
C HIS A 240 -8.98 -0.74 2.87
N VAL A 241 -9.85 -1.18 1.95
CA VAL A 241 -11.15 -1.79 2.28
C VAL A 241 -10.98 -3.24 2.72
N ASN A 242 -9.89 -3.91 2.33
CA ASN A 242 -9.64 -5.29 2.72
C ASN A 242 -9.23 -5.39 4.21
N PRO A 243 -9.83 -6.27 5.03
CA PRO A 243 -9.42 -6.39 6.44
C PRO A 243 -7.95 -6.74 6.65
N VAL A 244 -7.35 -7.53 5.76
CA VAL A 244 -5.95 -7.97 5.87
C VAL A 244 -4.98 -6.79 5.71
N PHE A 245 -5.38 -5.74 4.97
CA PHE A 245 -4.62 -4.50 4.85
C PHE A 245 -4.19 -3.97 6.21
N TRP A 246 -5.14 -3.84 7.14
CA TRP A 246 -4.91 -3.27 8.46
C TRP A 246 -3.99 -4.12 9.32
N MET A 247 -4.03 -5.44 9.14
CA MET A 247 -3.21 -6.38 9.90
C MET A 247 -1.73 -6.25 9.53
N PHE A 248 -1.39 -6.26 8.24
CA PHE A 248 0.00 -6.15 7.82
C PHE A 248 0.51 -4.71 7.82
N HIS A 249 -0.34 -3.70 7.60
CA HIS A 249 0.07 -2.30 7.79
C HIS A 249 0.33 -2.01 9.27
N GLY A 250 -0.46 -2.58 10.18
CA GLY A 250 -0.15 -2.56 11.62
C GLY A 250 1.18 -3.25 11.93
N TRP A 251 1.46 -4.40 11.31
CA TRP A 251 2.75 -5.07 11.46
C TRP A 251 3.90 -4.19 10.97
N ILE A 252 3.75 -3.48 9.86
CA ILE A 252 4.75 -2.54 9.31
C ILE A 252 4.96 -1.38 10.30
N ASP A 253 3.88 -0.76 10.76
CA ASP A 253 3.91 0.37 11.71
C ASP A 253 4.64 0.02 13.01
N ASP A 254 4.41 -1.19 13.54
CA ASP A 254 5.11 -1.66 14.74
C ASP A 254 6.64 -1.76 14.54
N ARG A 255 7.13 -1.96 13.30
CA ARG A 255 8.58 -2.02 13.01
C ARG A 255 9.25 -0.66 13.14
N ILE A 256 8.50 0.45 13.06
CA ILE A 256 9.04 1.78 13.29
C ILE A 256 9.50 1.93 14.75
N ASP A 257 8.79 1.30 15.69
CA ASP A 257 9.24 1.27 17.10
C ASP A 257 10.42 0.29 17.31
N ASP A 258 10.51 -0.80 16.53
CA ASP A 258 11.72 -1.63 16.50
C ASP A 258 12.93 -0.82 16.00
N TRP A 259 12.75 -0.01 14.97
CA TRP A 259 13.78 0.89 14.43
C TRP A 259 14.19 1.94 15.47
N TYR A 260 13.23 2.59 16.14
CA TYR A 260 13.54 3.54 17.21
C TYR A 260 14.35 2.89 18.34
N ARG A 261 13.91 1.70 18.81
CA ARG A 261 14.65 0.94 19.84
C ARG A 261 16.05 0.55 19.38
N ALA A 262 16.23 0.25 18.09
CA ALA A 262 17.53 -0.02 17.51
C ALA A 262 18.45 1.21 17.57
N HIS A 263 17.95 2.39 17.21
CA HIS A 263 18.72 3.63 17.32
C HIS A 263 18.99 4.02 18.76
N GLU A 264 18.04 3.88 19.69
CA GLU A 264 18.33 4.14 21.11
C GLU A 264 19.40 3.19 21.68
N ARG A 265 19.50 1.97 21.15
CA ARG A 265 20.53 1.00 21.55
C ARG A 265 21.92 1.33 21.01
N PHE A 266 22.03 1.75 19.75
CA PHE A 266 23.32 1.93 19.07
C PHE A 266 23.75 3.39 18.92
N HIS A 267 22.81 4.32 19.03
CA HIS A 267 22.93 5.77 18.82
C HIS A 267 22.09 6.55 19.86
N PRO A 268 22.35 6.33 21.18
CA PRO A 268 21.45 6.78 22.24
C PRO A 268 21.22 8.30 22.21
N GLY A 269 19.95 8.71 22.16
CA GLY A 269 19.55 10.12 22.19
C GLY A 269 19.70 10.86 20.85
N GLU A 270 20.16 10.19 19.79
CA GLU A 270 20.23 10.79 18.45
C GLU A 270 18.87 10.83 17.74
N VAL A 271 17.91 9.98 18.15
CA VAL A 271 16.52 10.00 17.66
C VAL A 271 15.61 10.50 18.78
N LYS A 272 14.93 11.62 18.54
CA LYS A 272 14.03 12.23 19.53
C LYS A 272 12.58 12.03 19.12
N ARG A 273 11.74 11.55 20.03
CA ARG A 273 10.30 11.49 19.81
C ARG A 273 9.71 12.91 19.70
N LEU A 274 8.74 13.07 18.83
CA LEU A 274 8.00 14.32 18.59
C LEU A 274 6.56 13.96 18.21
N GLU A 275 5.58 14.79 18.58
CA GLU A 275 4.25 14.69 18.00
C GLU A 275 4.15 15.62 16.78
N VAL A 276 3.77 15.08 15.63
CA VAL A 276 3.55 15.85 14.40
C VAL A 276 2.08 15.67 14.03
N ASN A 277 1.31 16.75 13.93
CA ASN A 277 -0.13 16.73 13.61
C ASN A 277 -0.94 15.66 14.37
N GLY A 278 -0.69 15.47 15.67
CA GLY A 278 -1.36 14.46 16.50
C GLY A 278 -0.90 13.01 16.30
N VAL A 279 0.18 12.79 15.55
CA VAL A 279 0.80 11.48 15.31
C VAL A 279 2.09 11.35 16.13
N PRO A 280 2.23 10.31 16.97
CA PRO A 280 3.50 9.98 17.61
C PRO A 280 4.58 9.65 16.57
N TRP A 281 5.58 10.52 16.49
CA TRP A 281 6.61 10.52 15.46
C TRP A 281 8.00 10.87 16.04
N PHE A 282 8.90 11.35 15.19
CA PHE A 282 10.27 11.71 15.53
C PHE A 282 10.64 13.08 14.98
N ALA A 283 11.52 13.79 15.68
CA ALA A 283 12.07 15.06 15.24
C ALA A 283 13.14 14.84 14.15
N PRO A 284 13.30 15.78 13.20
CA PRO A 284 14.37 15.73 12.21
C PRO A 284 15.74 15.69 12.88
N GLY A 285 16.68 14.97 12.27
CA GLY A 285 18.03 14.79 12.79
C GLY A 285 18.88 13.89 11.90
N ARG A 286 19.91 13.26 12.47
CA ARG A 286 20.81 12.38 11.70
C ARG A 286 20.10 11.22 11.02
N TRP A 287 19.04 10.70 11.65
CA TRP A 287 18.34 9.48 11.24
C TRP A 287 16.91 9.71 10.77
N VAL A 288 16.46 10.96 10.73
CA VAL A 288 15.12 11.39 10.31
C VAL A 288 15.35 12.61 9.44
N GLU A 289 15.21 12.45 8.13
CA GLU A 289 15.62 13.41 7.12
C GLU A 289 14.69 14.61 7.01
N VAL A 290 13.38 14.41 7.22
CA VAL A 290 12.37 15.46 7.03
C VAL A 290 11.59 15.75 8.31
N SER A 291 11.02 16.95 8.39
CA SER A 291 10.15 17.38 9.50
C SER A 291 8.69 17.54 9.10
N ASP A 292 8.40 17.36 7.81
CA ASP A 292 7.15 17.70 7.14
C ASP A 292 6.63 16.51 6.31
N PRO A 293 6.27 15.38 6.94
CA PRO A 293 5.76 14.23 6.22
C PRO A 293 4.47 14.56 5.47
N TRP A 294 4.30 13.97 4.28
CA TRP A 294 3.26 14.34 3.32
C TRP A 294 1.98 13.51 3.45
N LEU A 295 0.89 14.17 3.82
CA LEU A 295 -0.49 13.65 3.81
C LEU A 295 -1.32 14.21 2.64
N GLY A 296 -0.69 14.51 1.50
CA GLY A 296 -1.38 15.19 0.40
C GLY A 296 -1.59 16.69 0.67
N PRO A 297 -2.66 17.28 0.10
CA PRO A 297 -2.93 18.72 0.20
C PRO A 297 -3.11 19.24 1.63
N GLU A 298 -3.49 18.38 2.59
CA GLU A 298 -3.64 18.76 4.00
C GLU A 298 -2.33 19.31 4.60
N THR A 299 -1.19 18.82 4.13
CA THR A 299 0.13 19.22 4.65
C THR A 299 0.91 20.09 3.66
N HIS A 300 0.71 19.91 2.35
CA HIS A 300 1.52 20.57 1.31
C HIS A 300 0.67 21.07 0.12
N GLY A 301 -0.60 21.40 0.35
CA GLY A 301 -1.49 21.98 -0.65
C GLY A 301 -1.20 23.46 -0.98
N CYS A 302 -2.05 24.07 -1.82
CA CYS A 302 -1.89 25.48 -2.23
C CYS A 302 -2.43 26.47 -1.20
N SER A 303 -3.31 26.03 -0.31
CA SER A 303 -3.95 26.86 0.71
C SER A 303 -3.04 27.09 1.93
N THR A 304 -1.95 27.85 1.77
CA THR A 304 -1.03 28.22 2.87
C THR A 304 -1.51 29.43 3.66
N VAL A 305 -2.82 29.58 3.93
CA VAL A 305 -3.30 30.64 4.86
C VAL A 305 -3.27 30.07 6.28
N PRO A 306 -2.42 30.60 7.19
CA PRO A 306 -2.42 30.15 8.58
C PRO A 306 -3.76 30.45 9.25
N GLY A 307 -4.41 29.43 9.83
CA GLY A 307 -5.62 29.61 10.66
C GLY A 307 -6.96 29.21 10.02
N GLN A 308 -6.98 28.65 8.81
CA GLN A 308 -8.19 27.99 8.29
C GLN A 308 -8.26 26.54 8.80
N ALA A 309 -9.35 26.19 9.47
CA ALA A 309 -9.56 24.87 10.05
C ALA A 309 -9.54 23.77 8.97
N ALA A 310 -8.96 22.61 9.31
CA ALA A 310 -8.97 21.40 8.51
C ALA A 310 -10.42 20.93 8.28
N GLY A 311 -10.88 21.05 7.04
CA GLY A 311 -12.22 20.63 6.62
C GLY A 311 -12.39 20.87 5.13
N THR A 312 -12.14 19.83 4.33
CA THR A 312 -12.29 19.78 2.86
C THR A 312 -11.69 21.00 2.16
N THR A 313 -10.35 21.02 2.06
CA THR A 313 -9.70 21.90 1.10
C THR A 313 -10.20 21.52 -0.30
N MET A 314 -10.35 22.48 -1.22
CA MET A 314 -10.85 22.22 -2.58
C MET A 314 -10.05 21.11 -3.29
N GLU A 315 -8.78 20.95 -2.91
CA GLU A 315 -7.87 19.92 -3.37
C GLU A 315 -8.32 18.49 -3.01
N MET A 316 -9.05 18.30 -1.90
CA MET A 316 -9.62 17.01 -1.46
C MET A 316 -10.99 16.71 -2.10
N ASP A 317 -11.49 17.57 -2.99
CA ASP A 317 -12.72 17.31 -3.73
C ASP A 317 -12.54 16.08 -4.66
N PRO A 318 -13.50 15.13 -4.68
CA PRO A 318 -13.43 13.94 -5.52
C PRO A 318 -13.20 14.23 -7.02
N GLU A 319 -13.76 15.28 -7.59
CA GLU A 319 -13.54 15.62 -9.00
C GLU A 319 -12.15 16.20 -9.25
N VAL A 320 -11.60 16.96 -8.29
CA VAL A 320 -10.21 17.43 -8.33
C VAL A 320 -9.23 16.25 -8.26
N MET A 321 -9.47 15.28 -7.37
CA MET A 321 -8.64 14.07 -7.29
C MET A 321 -8.76 13.20 -8.55
N LYS A 322 -9.96 13.07 -9.14
CA LYS A 322 -10.13 12.40 -10.44
C LYS A 322 -9.34 13.10 -11.55
N LEU A 323 -9.33 14.44 -11.57
CA LEU A 323 -8.53 15.20 -12.53
C LEU A 323 -7.03 14.96 -12.32
N ALA A 324 -6.54 14.98 -11.08
CA ALA A 324 -5.15 14.68 -10.74
C ALA A 324 -4.71 13.28 -11.18
N LEU A 325 -5.56 12.27 -10.95
CA LEU A 325 -5.34 10.90 -11.40
C LEU A 325 -5.30 10.82 -12.94
N ARG A 326 -6.22 11.51 -13.63
CA ARG A 326 -6.19 11.60 -15.10
C ARG A 326 -4.90 12.25 -15.59
N ILE A 327 -4.43 13.35 -14.98
CA ILE A 327 -3.15 13.98 -15.34
C ILE A 327 -2.01 12.97 -15.19
N THR A 328 -1.95 12.30 -14.03
CA THR A 328 -0.92 11.31 -13.68
C THR A 328 -0.88 10.13 -14.65
N PHE A 329 -2.05 9.66 -15.13
CA PHE A 329 -2.15 8.49 -16.01
C PHE A 329 -2.29 8.80 -17.50
N ALA A 330 -2.62 10.02 -17.91
CA ALA A 330 -2.87 10.39 -19.31
C ALA A 330 -1.60 10.38 -20.21
N ALA A 331 -0.48 9.85 -19.73
CA ALA A 331 0.75 9.70 -20.54
C ALA A 331 0.99 8.22 -20.77
N ASP A 332 0.42 7.70 -21.85
CA ASP A 332 0.94 6.56 -22.63
C ASP A 332 0.28 6.45 -24.04
N ASP A 333 -0.72 7.27 -24.38
CA ASP A 333 -1.45 7.16 -25.66
C ASP A 333 -0.63 7.48 -26.92
N LYS A 334 0.52 8.16 -26.80
CA LYS A 334 1.40 8.41 -27.97
C LYS A 334 2.39 7.26 -28.24
N LEU A 335 2.64 6.37 -27.26
CA LEU A 335 3.52 5.20 -27.44
C LEU A 335 2.76 3.88 -27.62
N SER A 336 1.47 3.83 -27.26
CA SER A 336 0.62 2.63 -27.34
C SER A 336 0.44 2.07 -28.76
N ASN A 337 0.75 2.87 -29.81
CA ASN A 337 0.68 2.45 -31.20
C ASN A 337 1.98 1.81 -31.75
N LEU A 338 3.10 1.87 -31.02
CA LEU A 338 4.43 1.44 -31.54
C LEU A 338 5.13 0.34 -30.74
N LEU A 339 4.69 0.06 -29.51
CA LEU A 339 5.24 -1.02 -28.70
C LEU A 339 4.22 -2.15 -28.56
N ARG A 340 4.68 -3.40 -28.70
CA ARG A 340 3.96 -4.62 -28.27
C ARG A 340 3.16 -4.28 -27.01
N ARG A 341 1.82 -4.40 -27.06
CA ARG A 341 0.92 -4.09 -25.94
C ARG A 341 1.47 -4.73 -24.67
N VAL A 342 2.12 -3.95 -23.82
CA VAL A 342 2.58 -4.41 -22.51
C VAL A 342 1.31 -4.83 -21.77
N PRO A 343 1.22 -6.09 -21.31
CA PRO A 343 0.02 -6.56 -20.66
C PRO A 343 -0.28 -5.73 -19.40
N ARG A 344 -1.56 -5.43 -19.18
CA ARG A 344 -1.98 -4.55 -18.10
C ARG A 344 -2.05 -5.32 -16.79
N ARG A 345 -1.22 -4.95 -15.81
CA ARG A 345 -1.17 -5.58 -14.47
C ARG A 345 -1.78 -4.67 -13.37
N PRO A 346 -2.29 -5.23 -12.27
CA PRO A 346 -2.67 -4.48 -11.06
C PRO A 346 -1.56 -3.58 -10.51
N TRP A 347 -1.92 -2.57 -9.72
CA TRP A 347 -0.99 -1.53 -9.25
C TRP A 347 0.27 -2.11 -8.62
N TYR A 348 0.08 -2.93 -7.57
CA TYR A 348 1.17 -3.55 -6.82
C TYR A 348 1.89 -4.68 -7.58
N ALA A 349 1.46 -5.00 -8.81
CA ALA A 349 2.13 -5.95 -9.69
C ALA A 349 2.95 -5.30 -10.82
N ARG A 350 2.89 -3.98 -10.99
CA ARG A 350 3.55 -3.28 -12.11
C ARG A 350 5.07 -3.26 -12.04
N ASN A 351 5.63 -3.31 -10.83
CA ASN A 351 7.07 -3.18 -10.60
C ASN A 351 7.68 -4.44 -9.95
N LEU A 352 6.89 -5.51 -9.83
CA LEU A 352 7.41 -6.79 -9.39
C LEU A 352 8.30 -7.36 -10.50
N LEU A 353 9.59 -7.53 -10.21
CA LEU A 353 10.55 -8.09 -11.13
C LEU A 353 10.81 -9.55 -10.78
N PRO A 354 10.64 -10.50 -11.73
CA PRO A 354 10.93 -11.93 -11.48
C PRO A 354 12.41 -12.21 -11.18
N ASP A 355 13.35 -11.42 -11.72
CA ASP A 355 14.74 -11.86 -11.91
C ASP A 355 15.81 -11.11 -11.11
N ARG A 356 15.48 -10.29 -10.10
CA ARG A 356 16.49 -9.41 -9.44
C ARG A 356 17.09 -9.92 -8.13
N TRP A 357 16.79 -11.13 -7.67
CA TRP A 357 17.18 -11.57 -6.33
C TRP A 357 17.73 -13.00 -6.23
N PHE A 358 18.17 -13.59 -7.36
CA PHE A 358 19.03 -14.78 -7.38
C PHE A 358 20.49 -14.43 -7.64
#